data_AF-A0ABD0PBN8-F1
#
_entry.id   AF-A0ABD0PBN8-F1
#
_cell.length_a   1.000
_cell.length_b   1.000
_cell.length_c   1.000
_cell.angle_alpha   90.00
_cell.angle_beta   90.00
_cell.angle_gamma   90.00
#
_symmetry.space_group_name_H-M   'P 1'
#
loop_
_entity.id
_entity.type
_entity.pdbx_description
1 polymer ?
#
loop_
_entity_poly.entity_id
_entity_poly.type
_entity_poly.pdbx_seq_one_letter_code
_entity_poly.pdbx_strand_id
1 'polypeptide(L)' 'YAWRTTEWSECRVDALLSQQDRRRGNQTGLCGGGVQSREVYCVQANAELLSYINNNKDKQ' A
#
# COMPACT_ATOMS: atom_id res chain seq x y z
N TYR A 1 -10.32 -0.72 17.29
CA TYR A 1 -9.31 -0.81 16.22
C TYR A 1 -9.97 -1.30 14.94
N ALA A 2 -9.51 -0.86 13.77
CA ALA A 2 -10.05 -1.20 12.47
C ALA A 2 -8.92 -1.35 11.44
N TRP A 3 -9.09 -2.24 10.46
CA TRP A 3 -8.16 -2.37 9.34
C TRP A 3 -8.39 -1.25 8.33
N ARG A 4 -7.29 -0.66 7.83
CA ARG A 4 -7.28 0.27 6.70
C ARG A 4 -6.28 -0.20 5.66
N THR A 5 -6.56 0.18 4.42
CA THR A 5 -5.71 -0.12 3.27
C THR A 5 -5.46 1.13 2.45
N THR A 6 -4.31 1.22 1.80
CA THR A 6 -4.09 2.23 0.75
C THR A 6 -4.70 1.79 -0.57
N GLU A 7 -4.73 2.70 -1.54
CA GLU A 7 -4.95 2.34 -2.94
C GLU A 7 -3.88 1.38 -3.44
N TRP A 8 -4.24 0.59 -4.45
CA TRP A 8 -3.30 -0.29 -5.13
C TRP A 8 -2.26 0.51 -5.90
N SER A 9 -1.01 0.05 -5.87
CA SER A 9 0.04 0.56 -6.75
C SER A 9 -0.29 0.29 -8.21
N GLU A 10 0.43 0.95 -9.11
CA GLU A 10 0.46 0.56 -10.52
C GLU A 10 0.89 -0.91 -10.68
N CYS A 11 0.38 -1.56 -11.71
CA CYS A 11 0.77 -2.91 -12.08
C CYS A 11 2.16 -2.90 -12.72
N ARG A 12 3.12 -3.61 -12.11
CA ARG A 12 4.51 -3.66 -12.58
C ARG A 12 4.99 -5.08 -12.81
N VAL A 13 5.69 -5.29 -13.93
CA VAL A 13 6.25 -6.60 -14.30
C VAL A 13 7.64 -6.78 -13.69
N ASP A 14 8.35 -5.69 -13.40
CA ASP A 14 9.72 -5.63 -12.88
C ASP A 14 9.90 -6.35 -11.52
N ALA A 15 8.82 -6.45 -10.74
CA ALA A 15 8.76 -7.23 -9.50
C ALA A 15 8.84 -8.75 -9.74
N LEU A 16 8.45 -9.22 -10.93
CA LEU A 16 8.50 -10.63 -11.33
C LEU A 16 9.81 -11.00 -12.03
N LEU A 17 10.63 -10.02 -12.42
CA LEU A 17 11.85 -10.25 -13.19
C LEU A 17 12.99 -10.77 -12.31
N SER A 18 13.55 -11.91 -12.69
CA SER A 18 14.85 -12.35 -12.16
C SER A 18 15.97 -11.44 -12.68
N GLN A 19 17.15 -11.48 -12.05
CA GLN A 19 18.32 -10.73 -12.55
C GLN A 19 18.69 -11.11 -13.99
N GLN A 20 18.44 -12.35 -14.41
CA GLN A 20 18.74 -12.81 -15.76
C GLN A 20 17.78 -12.20 -16.80
N ASP A 21 16.50 -12.09 -16.45
CA ASP A 21 15.48 -11.48 -17.33
C ASP A 21 15.73 -9.99 -17.52
N ARG A 22 16.15 -9.30 -16.44
CA ARG A 22 16.56 -7.89 -16.49
C ARG A 22 17.73 -7.66 -17.46
N ARG A 23 18.70 -8.59 -17.51
CA ARG A 23 19.86 -8.51 -18.41
C ARG A 23 19.49 -8.73 -19.87
N ARG A 24 18.44 -9.51 -20.15
CA ARG A 24 18.05 -9.84 -21.53
C ARG A 24 17.40 -8.68 -22.29
N GLY A 25 16.96 -7.63 -21.62
CA GLY A 25 16.45 -6.38 -22.24
C GLY A 25 15.12 -6.51 -23.01
N ASN A 26 14.78 -7.70 -23.51
CA ASN A 26 13.51 -8.00 -24.17
C ASN A 26 12.46 -8.46 -23.15
N GLN A 27 11.73 -7.49 -22.60
CA GLN A 27 10.57 -7.72 -21.72
C GLN A 27 9.37 -8.36 -22.46
N THR A 28 9.43 -8.51 -23.78
CA THR A 28 8.40 -9.12 -24.64
C THR A 28 8.18 -10.61 -24.38
N GLY A 29 9.08 -11.30 -23.67
CA GLY A 29 8.94 -12.72 -23.33
C GLY A 29 7.97 -13.03 -22.19
N LEU A 30 7.41 -12.01 -21.54
CA LEU A 30 6.52 -12.17 -20.38
C LEU A 30 5.08 -11.92 -20.80
N CYS A 31 4.52 -12.86 -21.54
CA CYS A 31 3.07 -12.94 -21.71
C CYS A 31 2.43 -13.38 -20.38
N GLY A 32 2.14 -12.40 -19.51
CA GLY A 32 1.50 -12.58 -18.20
C GLY A 32 1.28 -11.25 -17.49
N GLY A 33 0.34 -11.21 -16.53
CA GLY A 33 0.04 -10.01 -15.73
C GLY A 33 1.18 -9.59 -14.81
N GLY A 34 1.16 -8.35 -14.32
CA GLY A 34 2.14 -7.82 -13.35
C GLY A 34 1.67 -7.92 -11.89
N VAL A 35 2.46 -7.37 -10.97
CA VAL A 35 2.16 -7.32 -9.53
C VAL A 35 1.69 -5.92 -9.14
N GLN A 36 0.64 -5.87 -8.32
CA GLN A 36 0.23 -4.67 -7.58
C GLN A 36 0.40 -4.92 -6.09
N SER A 37 0.83 -3.90 -5.37
CA SER A 37 1.00 -3.93 -3.92
C SER A 37 0.13 -2.85 -3.29
N ARG A 38 -0.28 -3.06 -2.03
CA ARG A 38 -0.92 -2.05 -1.20
C ARG A 38 -0.48 -2.22 0.23
N GLU A 39 -0.57 -1.17 1.02
CA GLU A 39 -0.32 -1.24 2.45
C GLU A 39 -1.60 -1.61 3.18
N VAL A 40 -1.46 -2.40 4.26
CA VAL A 40 -2.54 -2.80 5.15
C VAL A 40 -2.07 -2.58 6.58
N TYR A 41 -2.83 -1.82 7.35
CA TYR A 41 -2.45 -1.47 8.73
C TYR A 41 -3.67 -1.35 9.63
N CYS A 42 -3.45 -1.55 10.93
CA CYS A 42 -4.48 -1.46 11.94
C CYS A 42 -4.47 -0.07 12.57
N VAL A 43 -5.61 0.61 12.60
CA VAL A 43 -5.78 1.92 13.22
C VAL A 43 -6.71 1.83 14.41
N GLN A 44 -6.55 2.70 15.41
CA GLN A 44 -7.57 2.85 16.44
C GLN A 44 -8.79 3.54 15.82
N ALA A 45 -9.90 2.81 15.68
CA ALA A 45 -11.16 3.37 15.22
C ALA A 45 -11.51 4.58 16.10
N ASN A 46 -11.88 5.69 15.47
CA ASN A 46 -12.25 6.95 16.13
C ASN A 46 -11.07 7.70 16.78
N ALA A 47 -9.81 7.44 16.39
CA ALA A 47 -8.65 8.19 16.88
C ALA A 47 -8.80 9.71 16.72
N GLU A 48 -9.35 10.17 15.59
CA GLU A 48 -9.63 11.60 15.35
C GLU A 48 -10.75 12.16 16.24
N LEU A 49 -11.78 11.36 16.52
CA LEU A 49 -12.83 11.75 17.47
C LEU A 49 -12.26 11.82 18.89
N LEU A 50 -11.42 10.85 19.28
CA LEU A 50 -10.76 10.82 20.58
C LEU A 50 -9.81 12.00 20.75
N SER A 51 -9.05 12.38 19.72
CA SER A 51 -8.19 13.57 19.77
C SER A 51 -9.01 14.87 19.85
N TYR A 52 -10.10 14.98 19.10
CA TYR A 52 -11.03 16.13 19.21
C TYR A 52 -11.64 16.25 20.62
N ILE A 53 -12.13 15.14 21.20
CA ILE A 53 -12.71 15.13 22.54
C ILE A 53 -11.68 15.55 23.58
N ASN A 54 -10.46 15.01 23.52
CA ASN A 54 -9.39 15.38 24.46
C ASN A 54 -9.05 16.87 24.36
N ASN A 55 -8.81 17.38 23.15
CA ASN A 55 -8.49 18.80 22.93
C ASN A 55 -9.58 19.76 23.42
N ASN A 56 -10.85 19.35 23.42
CA ASN A 56 -11.95 20.18 23.94
C ASN A 56 -12.11 20.08 25.44
N LYS A 57 -11.80 18.91 26.04
CA LYS A 57 -11.73 18.77 27.51
C LYS A 57 -10.65 19.67 28.11
N ASP A 58 -9.52 19.84 27.42
CA ASP A 58 -8.42 20.69 27.89
C ASP A 58 -8.72 22.20 27.81
N LYS A 59 -9.80 22.59 27.10
CA LYS A 59 -10.24 23.99 26.93
C LYS A 59 -11.36 24.40 27.88
N GLN A 60 -11.86 23.47 28.70
CA GLN A 60 -12.92 23.69 29.68
C GLN A 60 -12.31 23.69 31.09
#